data_AF-A0A3P8U373-F1
#
_entry.id   AF-A0A3P8U373-F1
#
_cell.length_a   1.000
_cell.length_b   1.000
_cell.length_c   1.000
_cell.angle_alpha   90.00
_cell.angle_beta   90.00
_cell.angle_gamma   90.00
#
_symmetry.space_group_name_H-M   'P 1'
#
loop_
_entity.id
_entity.type
_entity.pdbx_description
1 polymer ?
#
loop_
_entity_poly.entity_id
_entity_poly.type
_entity_poly.pdbx_seq_one_letter_code
_entity_poly.pdbx_strand_id
1 'polypeptide(L)'
;MFRKVKKRHSSSSSQSSEISTKSKSVDSSLGGLSRSSTVASLDTDSTKSSGQWNSTSETCAEFRVKYVGSIEKLQFDMSKTLQEPLDLINYIDAAQQDGKLPFVPGEEEMVLGVSKYGVKVASLDQCEQAQSICKVLSASFDCALTSDKS
;
A
#
# COMPACT_ATOMS: atom_id res chain seq x y z
N MET A 1 -8.53 -29.48 -59.82
CA MET A 1 -9.88 -30.08 -59.70
C MET A 1 -10.39 -29.86 -58.27
N PHE A 2 -11.34 -28.93 -58.10
CA PHE A 2 -11.93 -28.60 -56.81
C PHE A 2 -13.22 -29.41 -56.61
N ARG A 3 -13.37 -30.09 -55.47
CA ARG A 3 -14.66 -30.67 -55.06
C ARG A 3 -15.28 -29.79 -53.97
N LYS A 4 -16.50 -29.32 -54.22
CA LYS A 4 -17.31 -28.43 -53.38
C LYS A 4 -18.56 -29.19 -52.93
N VAL A 5 -18.79 -29.32 -51.62
CA VAL A 5 -20.07 -29.73 -50.99
C VAL A 5 -20.09 -29.07 -49.59
N LYS A 6 -20.83 -27.97 -49.32
CA LYS A 6 -22.27 -27.74 -49.04
C LYS A 6 -22.69 -27.92 -47.56
N LYS A 7 -22.76 -26.77 -46.83
CA LYS A 7 -23.86 -26.17 -46.00
C LYS A 7 -24.77 -27.14 -45.19
N ARG A 8 -25.10 -27.00 -43.90
CA ARG A 8 -25.63 -25.89 -43.04
C ARG A 8 -25.37 -26.31 -41.55
N HIS A 9 -25.44 -25.50 -40.48
CA HIS A 9 -26.62 -24.83 -39.89
C HIS A 9 -26.19 -23.67 -38.96
N SER A 10 -27.03 -22.64 -38.90
CA SER A 10 -26.97 -21.48 -38.01
C SER A 10 -27.38 -21.84 -36.58
N SER A 11 -26.89 -21.10 -35.58
CA SER A 11 -27.73 -20.25 -34.72
C SER A 11 -26.91 -19.56 -33.62
N SER A 12 -27.23 -18.27 -33.44
CA SER A 12 -26.77 -17.33 -32.43
C SER A 12 -27.45 -17.59 -31.08
N SER A 13 -26.78 -17.27 -29.97
CA SER A 13 -27.45 -16.66 -28.82
C SER A 13 -26.45 -15.91 -27.94
N SER A 14 -26.52 -14.59 -28.02
CA SER A 14 -26.12 -13.68 -26.96
C SER A 14 -27.22 -13.67 -25.90
N GLN A 15 -26.87 -13.76 -24.62
CA GLN A 15 -27.84 -13.53 -23.54
C GLN A 15 -27.23 -12.63 -22.46
N SER A 16 -27.54 -11.34 -22.59
CA SER A 16 -27.59 -10.34 -21.53
C SER A 16 -28.72 -10.66 -20.56
N SER A 17 -28.56 -10.38 -19.26
CA SER A 17 -29.67 -10.25 -18.31
C SER A 17 -29.26 -9.44 -17.09
N GLU A 18 -30.21 -8.64 -16.65
CA GLU A 18 -30.12 -7.43 -15.84
C GLU A 18 -30.23 -7.67 -14.32
N ILE A 19 -29.87 -6.62 -13.60
CA ILE A 19 -30.09 -6.25 -12.18
C ILE A 19 -31.36 -6.82 -11.51
N SER A 20 -31.24 -7.27 -10.24
CA SER A 20 -32.35 -7.34 -9.29
C SER A 20 -31.90 -7.06 -7.86
N THR A 21 -32.39 -5.94 -7.30
CA THR A 21 -32.24 -5.53 -5.90
C THR A 21 -33.35 -6.17 -5.06
N LYS A 22 -33.00 -6.97 -4.06
CA LYS A 22 -33.96 -7.48 -3.06
C LYS A 22 -33.60 -6.97 -1.68
N SER A 23 -34.11 -5.78 -1.37
CA SER A 23 -34.18 -5.23 -0.01
C SER A 23 -35.10 -6.11 0.84
N LYS A 24 -34.63 -6.54 2.02
CA LYS A 24 -35.49 -7.06 3.09
C LYS A 24 -35.44 -6.08 4.26
N SER A 25 -36.49 -5.28 4.38
CA SER A 25 -36.84 -4.54 5.58
C SER A 25 -37.45 -5.50 6.61
N VAL A 26 -37.09 -5.30 7.87
CA VAL A 26 -37.80 -5.84 9.04
C VAL A 26 -38.11 -4.65 9.93
N ASP A 27 -39.40 -4.34 10.06
CA ASP A 27 -39.94 -3.29 10.92
C ASP A 27 -40.77 -3.91 12.05
N SER A 28 -40.46 -3.42 13.26
CA SER A 28 -41.29 -3.21 14.44
C SER A 28 -42.17 -4.32 15.04
N SER A 29 -41.97 -4.55 16.34
CA SER A 29 -43.10 -4.73 17.28
C SER A 29 -42.75 -4.23 18.68
N LEU A 30 -43.70 -3.48 19.23
CA LEU A 30 -43.72 -2.82 20.53
C LEU A 30 -43.72 -3.79 21.72
N GLY A 31 -43.00 -3.39 22.77
CA GLY A 31 -43.21 -3.81 24.16
C GLY A 31 -42.13 -3.11 25.00
N GLY A 32 -42.41 -2.13 25.85
CA GLY A 32 -43.52 -2.04 26.77
C GLY A 32 -42.99 -2.34 28.18
N LEU A 33 -42.62 -1.28 28.89
CA LEU A 33 -42.46 -1.17 30.35
C LEU A 33 -41.20 -1.80 30.97
N SER A 34 -40.29 -0.97 31.48
CA SER A 34 -40.22 -0.68 32.93
C SER A 34 -39.01 0.18 33.30
N ARG A 35 -39.29 1.17 34.14
CA ARG A 35 -38.34 2.08 34.77
C ARG A 35 -37.62 1.33 35.90
N SER A 36 -36.31 1.41 35.95
CA SER A 36 -35.55 1.30 37.20
C SER A 36 -34.31 2.16 37.10
N SER A 37 -34.37 3.31 37.78
CA SER A 37 -33.26 4.19 38.07
C SER A 37 -32.45 3.60 39.23
N THR A 38 -31.20 3.26 38.98
CA THR A 38 -30.18 3.17 40.03
C THR A 38 -28.87 3.65 39.43
N VAL A 39 -28.35 4.74 39.99
CA VAL A 39 -27.04 5.31 39.66
C VAL A 39 -26.02 4.42 40.36
N ALA A 40 -25.24 3.67 39.59
CA ALA A 40 -24.09 2.92 40.10
C ALA A 40 -22.92 3.12 39.15
N SER A 41 -21.79 3.47 39.75
CA SER A 41 -20.57 4.01 39.17
C SER A 41 -20.08 3.28 37.92
N LEU A 42 -19.71 4.08 36.91
CA LEU A 42 -18.97 3.63 35.75
C LEU A 42 -17.48 3.58 36.11
N ASP A 43 -17.07 2.56 36.87
CA ASP A 43 -15.66 2.18 36.95
C ASP A 43 -15.34 1.26 35.78
N THR A 44 -15.21 1.86 34.59
CA THR A 44 -14.53 1.23 33.45
C THR A 44 -13.15 1.84 33.34
N ASP A 45 -12.18 1.20 33.97
CA ASP A 45 -10.78 1.28 33.59
C ASP A 45 -10.65 0.70 32.17
N SER A 46 -10.89 1.57 31.18
CA SER A 46 -10.51 1.33 29.78
C SER A 46 -9.15 1.96 29.53
N THR A 47 -8.13 1.53 30.25
CA THR A 47 -6.73 1.69 29.81
C THR A 47 -6.40 0.68 28.72
N LYS A 48 -7.16 0.76 27.61
CA LYS A 48 -6.68 0.40 26.27
C LYS A 48 -7.00 1.54 25.31
N SER A 49 -6.71 2.76 25.74
CA SER A 49 -6.18 3.74 24.80
C SER A 49 -4.82 3.18 24.38
N SER A 50 -4.82 2.33 23.36
CA SER A 50 -3.66 2.22 22.48
C SER A 50 -3.31 3.64 22.15
N GLY A 51 -2.23 4.14 22.77
CA GLY A 51 -1.79 5.52 22.65
C GLY A 51 -1.72 5.85 21.17
N GLN A 52 -2.79 6.45 20.68
CA GLN A 52 -2.84 7.18 19.45
C GLN A 52 -1.99 8.41 19.76
N TRP A 53 -0.67 8.24 19.82
CA TRP A 53 0.22 9.32 19.49
C TRP A 53 -0.28 9.79 18.14
N ASN A 54 -0.64 11.06 18.07
CA ASN A 54 -1.03 11.73 16.85
C ASN A 54 0.06 11.49 15.81
N SER A 55 -0.05 10.39 15.07
CA SER A 55 0.22 10.40 13.65
C SER A 55 -0.78 11.41 13.12
N THR A 56 -0.41 12.70 13.12
CA THR A 56 -0.63 13.48 11.90
C THR A 56 -0.22 12.53 10.79
N SER A 57 -1.21 11.98 10.09
CA SER A 57 -1.05 10.93 9.10
C SER A 57 -0.15 11.48 8.00
N GLU A 58 1.16 11.44 8.22
CA GLU A 58 2.14 11.64 7.18
C GLU A 58 2.07 10.35 6.41
N THR A 59 1.21 10.34 5.38
CA THR A 59 0.98 9.19 4.53
C THR A 59 2.31 8.79 3.89
N CYS A 60 3.01 7.88 4.55
CA CYS A 60 4.24 7.25 4.10
C CYS A 60 3.90 5.83 3.71
N ALA A 61 4.22 5.45 2.48
CA ALA A 61 4.10 4.09 2.00
C ALA A 61 5.50 3.51 1.79
N GLU A 62 5.73 2.30 2.29
CA GLU A 62 7.00 1.61 2.18
C GLU A 62 6.86 0.35 1.31
N PHE A 63 7.85 0.11 0.45
CA PHE A 63 7.87 -1.00 -0.47
C PHE A 63 9.22 -1.70 -0.44
N ARG A 64 9.24 -3.03 -0.52
CA ARG A 64 10.46 -3.79 -0.76
C ARG A 64 10.74 -3.81 -2.26
N VAL A 65 11.91 -3.34 -2.66
CA VAL A 65 12.32 -3.21 -4.07
C VAL A 65 13.74 -3.75 -4.27
N LYS A 66 14.08 -4.10 -5.50
CA LYS A 66 15.46 -4.39 -5.92
C LYS A 66 16.01 -3.22 -6.72
N TYR A 67 17.26 -2.84 -6.48
CA TYR A 67 17.90 -1.73 -7.19
C TYR A 67 18.68 -2.22 -8.40
N VAL A 68 18.34 -1.69 -9.58
CA VAL A 68 19.01 -2.03 -10.85
C VAL A 68 20.30 -1.24 -11.01
N GLY A 69 20.28 0.07 -10.74
CA GLY A 69 21.44 0.95 -10.91
C GLY A 69 21.03 2.41 -11.13
N SER A 70 22.03 3.28 -11.33
CA SER A 70 21.85 4.69 -11.64
C SER A 70 22.65 5.09 -12.87
N ILE A 71 22.12 6.06 -13.62
CA ILE A 71 22.87 6.81 -14.63
C ILE A 71 22.99 8.23 -14.10
N GLU A 72 24.18 8.57 -13.61
CA GLU A 72 24.45 9.85 -12.97
C GLU A 72 25.08 10.85 -13.95
N LYS A 73 25.04 12.13 -13.57
CA LYS A 73 25.69 13.23 -14.32
C LYS A 73 25.22 13.30 -15.79
N LEU A 74 23.95 13.01 -16.03
CA LEU A 74 23.29 13.22 -17.32
C LEU A 74 23.52 14.65 -17.79
N GLN A 75 23.96 14.79 -19.05
CA GLN A 75 24.19 16.11 -19.64
C GLN A 75 22.86 16.87 -19.69
N PHE A 76 22.86 18.15 -19.31
CA PHE A 76 21.65 18.95 -19.20
C PHE A 76 20.82 19.00 -20.49
N ASP A 77 21.47 18.94 -21.66
CA ASP A 77 20.72 18.95 -22.93
C ASP A 77 20.01 17.62 -23.22
N MET A 78 20.47 16.50 -22.64
CA MET A 78 19.75 15.22 -22.73
C MET A 78 18.49 15.20 -21.87
N SER A 79 18.41 15.97 -20.78
CA SER A 79 17.18 16.02 -19.99
C SER A 79 16.02 16.65 -20.76
N LYS A 80 16.30 17.52 -21.74
CA LYS A 80 15.31 18.10 -22.65
C LYS A 80 14.79 17.10 -23.68
N THR A 81 15.57 16.07 -24.01
CA THR A 81 15.16 15.03 -24.98
C THR A 81 14.43 13.86 -24.34
N LEU A 82 14.50 13.72 -23.01
CA LEU A 82 13.82 12.65 -22.26
C LEU A 82 12.48 13.13 -21.66
N GLN A 83 11.73 13.93 -22.43
CA GLN A 83 10.50 14.53 -21.95
C GLN A 83 9.32 13.55 -22.01
N GLU A 84 9.31 12.66 -23.01
CA GLU A 84 8.25 11.66 -23.16
C GLU A 84 8.59 10.34 -22.45
N PRO A 85 7.58 9.62 -21.92
CA PRO A 85 7.82 8.34 -21.25
C PRO A 85 8.53 7.30 -22.11
N LEU A 86 8.24 7.28 -23.42
CA LEU A 86 8.88 6.35 -24.36
C LEU A 86 10.35 6.66 -24.57
N ASP A 87 10.74 7.95 -24.57
CA ASP A 87 12.14 8.34 -24.71
C ASP A 87 12.95 7.86 -23.50
N LEU A 88 12.37 7.96 -22.30
CA LEU A 88 13.00 7.45 -21.07
C LEU A 88 13.16 5.93 -21.09
N ILE A 89 12.13 5.19 -21.51
CA ILE A 89 12.19 3.72 -21.62
C ILE A 89 13.27 3.31 -22.62
N ASN A 90 13.25 3.90 -23.83
CA ASN A 90 14.24 3.61 -24.86
C ASN A 90 15.67 3.94 -24.40
N TYR A 91 15.85 5.01 -23.63
CA TYR A 91 17.14 5.38 -23.08
C TYR A 91 17.65 4.35 -22.06
N ILE A 92 16.77 3.84 -21.18
CA ILE A 92 17.11 2.78 -20.23
C ILE A 92 17.48 1.49 -20.98
N ASP A 93 16.70 1.11 -22.00
CA ASP A 93 16.97 -0.07 -22.82
C ASP A 93 18.35 0.03 -23.51
N ALA A 94 18.65 1.18 -24.12
CA ALA A 94 19.96 1.44 -24.73
C ALA A 94 21.09 1.40 -23.69
N ALA A 95 20.88 1.96 -22.49
CA ALA A 95 21.87 1.91 -21.42
C ALA A 95 22.15 0.48 -20.92
N GLN A 96 21.14 -0.40 -20.93
CA GLN A 96 21.34 -1.83 -20.63
C GLN A 96 22.10 -2.55 -21.75
N GLN A 97 21.77 -2.27 -23.02
CA GLN A 97 22.48 -2.81 -24.19
C GLN A 97 23.95 -2.38 -24.25
N ASP A 98 24.22 -1.13 -23.87
CA ASP A 98 25.56 -0.55 -23.78
C ASP A 98 26.36 -1.04 -22.56
N GLY A 99 25.74 -1.81 -21.65
CA GLY A 99 26.36 -2.30 -20.42
C GLY A 99 26.55 -1.25 -19.32
N LYS A 100 25.87 -0.09 -19.42
CA LYS A 100 25.88 0.97 -18.39
C LYS A 100 24.95 0.63 -17.22
N LEU A 101 23.91 -0.16 -17.48
CA LEU A 101 23.02 -0.73 -16.47
C LEU A 101 22.93 -2.25 -16.63
N PRO A 102 22.79 -3.03 -15.54
CA PRO A 102 22.55 -4.45 -15.66
C PRO A 102 21.11 -4.74 -16.12
N PHE A 103 20.92 -5.86 -16.82
CA PHE A 103 19.58 -6.37 -17.17
C PHE A 103 18.83 -6.96 -15.97
N VAL A 104 19.57 -7.49 -15.00
CA VAL A 104 19.02 -8.15 -13.81
C VAL A 104 19.59 -7.45 -12.57
N PRO A 105 18.74 -6.96 -11.65
CA PRO A 105 19.21 -6.36 -10.40
C PRO A 105 19.89 -7.41 -9.51
N GLY A 106 20.67 -6.95 -8.52
CA GLY A 106 21.23 -7.82 -7.50
C GLY A 106 20.17 -8.50 -6.63
N GLU A 107 20.61 -9.41 -5.77
CA GLU A 107 19.71 -10.12 -4.84
C GLU A 107 19.31 -9.29 -3.62
N GLU A 108 20.06 -8.23 -3.33
CA GLU A 108 19.78 -7.36 -2.19
C GLU A 108 18.46 -6.61 -2.38
N GLU A 109 17.61 -6.67 -1.35
CA GLU A 109 16.38 -5.91 -1.28
C GLU A 109 16.56 -4.65 -0.44
N MET A 110 15.90 -3.58 -0.88
CA MET A 110 15.91 -2.28 -0.25
C MET A 110 14.48 -1.86 0.09
N VAL A 111 14.34 -0.93 1.03
CA VAL A 111 13.07 -0.30 1.38
C VAL A 111 12.97 1.05 0.67
N LEU A 112 11.95 1.18 -0.18
CA LEU A 112 11.56 2.43 -0.85
C LEU A 112 10.43 3.09 -0.05
N GLY A 113 10.73 4.17 0.64
CA GLY A 113 9.76 5.01 1.32
C GLY A 113 9.30 6.16 0.42
N VAL A 114 7.98 6.28 0.23
CA VAL A 114 7.34 7.36 -0.54
C VAL A 114 6.45 8.17 0.39
N SER A 115 6.67 9.48 0.43
CA SER A 115 5.89 10.41 1.25
C SER A 115 5.73 11.76 0.54
N LYS A 116 4.98 12.68 1.16
CA LYS A 116 4.87 14.08 0.70
C LYS A 116 6.23 14.81 0.61
N TYR A 117 7.26 14.31 1.30
CA TYR A 117 8.60 14.88 1.28
C TYR A 117 9.48 14.35 0.15
N GLY A 118 9.03 13.31 -0.55
CA GLY A 118 9.77 12.68 -1.64
C GLY A 118 9.98 11.19 -1.44
N VAL A 119 11.04 10.69 -2.06
CA VAL A 119 11.37 9.27 -2.16
C VAL A 119 12.71 9.01 -1.49
N LYS A 120 12.77 8.01 -0.62
CA LYS A 120 14.00 7.56 0.05
C LYS A 120 14.19 6.06 -0.16
N VAL A 121 15.42 5.65 -0.41
CA VAL A 121 15.83 4.24 -0.46
C VAL A 121 16.77 3.99 0.71
N ALA A 122 16.54 2.92 1.46
CA ALA A 122 17.41 2.46 2.53
C ALA A 122 17.60 0.94 2.42
N SER A 123 18.75 0.45 2.87
CA SER A 123 18.98 -0.99 2.99
C SER A 123 18.15 -1.55 4.17
N LEU A 124 17.84 -2.84 4.10
CA LEU A 124 16.93 -3.48 5.04
C LEU A 124 17.50 -3.53 6.47
N ASP A 125 18.82 -3.74 6.58
CA ASP A 125 19.58 -3.75 7.83
C ASP A 125 19.50 -2.41 8.60
N GLN A 126 19.61 -1.29 7.89
CA GLN A 126 19.48 0.05 8.47
C GLN A 126 18.06 0.28 9.00
N CYS A 127 17.05 -0.18 8.26
CA CYS A 127 15.65 -0.08 8.68
C CYS A 127 15.38 -0.90 9.94
N GLU A 128 15.84 -2.16 9.99
CA GLU A 128 15.68 -3.04 11.14
C GLU A 128 16.40 -2.50 12.39
N GLN A 129 17.63 -1.99 12.22
CA GLN A 129 18.38 -1.38 13.32
C GLN A 129 17.63 -0.18 13.90
N ALA A 130 17.19 0.75 13.06
CA ALA A 130 16.43 1.93 13.49
C ALA A 130 15.13 1.52 14.19
N GLN A 131 14.40 0.55 13.64
CA GLN A 131 13.16 0.06 14.23
C GLN A 131 13.39 -0.60 15.59
N SER A 132 14.48 -1.37 15.75
CA SER A 132 14.87 -1.97 17.03
C SER A 132 15.17 -0.92 18.09
N ILE A 133 15.93 0.12 17.73
CA ILE A 133 16.25 1.22 18.65
C ILE A 133 14.96 1.92 19.08
N CYS A 134 14.08 2.28 18.14
CA CYS A 134 12.80 2.91 18.45
C CYS A 134 11.94 2.04 19.40
N LYS A 135 11.87 0.72 19.16
CA LYS A 135 11.13 -0.21 20.03
C LYS A 135 11.66 -0.20 21.48
N VAL A 136 12.99 -0.25 21.65
CA VAL A 136 13.62 -0.22 22.97
C VAL A 136 13.35 1.10 23.69
N LEU A 137 13.47 2.21 22.97
CA LEU A 137 13.22 3.55 23.53
C LEU A 137 11.75 3.74 23.91
N SER A 138 10.81 3.34 23.06
CA SER A 138 9.38 3.39 23.37
C SER A 138 9.04 2.56 24.61
N ALA A 139 9.53 1.33 24.69
CA ALA A 139 9.29 0.48 25.86
C ALA A 139 9.89 1.07 27.15
N SER A 140 11.09 1.63 27.07
CA SER A 140 11.76 2.27 28.22
C SER A 140 10.99 3.50 28.71
N PHE A 141 10.46 4.30 27.77
CA PHE A 141 9.66 5.46 28.08
C PHE A 141 8.31 5.08 28.71
N ASP A 142 7.64 4.05 28.18
CA ASP A 142 6.39 3.54 28.75
C ASP A 142 6.58 2.99 30.17
N CYS A 143 7.68 2.29 30.44
CA CYS A 143 8.05 1.84 31.79
C CYS A 143 8.25 3.02 32.75
N ALA A 144 8.93 4.09 32.32
CA ALA A 144 9.12 5.28 33.14
C ALA A 144 7.79 5.95 33.48
N LEU A 145 6.89 6.12 32.49
CA LEU A 145 5.59 6.75 32.69
C LEU A 145 4.64 5.95 33.59
N THR A 146 4.75 4.63 33.61
CA THR A 146 3.94 3.75 34.46
C THR A 146 4.52 3.61 35.87
N SER A 147 5.84 3.78 36.03
CA SER A 147 6.51 3.72 37.33
C SER A 147 6.22 4.91 38.25
N ASP A 148 5.91 6.10 37.70
CA ASP A 148 5.57 7.30 38.49
C ASP A 148 4.13 7.29 39.07
N LYS A 149 3.34 6.26 38.77
CA LYS A 149 1.94 6.12 39.23
C LYS A 149 1.75 5.12 40.38
N SER A 150 2.83 4.56 40.92
CA SER A 150 2.80 3.53 41.98
C SER A 150 3.50 3.99 43.26
#